data_AF-A0A968J8P1-F1
#
_entry.id   AF-A0A968J8P1-F1
#
_cell.length_a   1.000
_cell.length_b   1.000
_cell.length_c   1.000
_cell.angle_alpha   90.00
_cell.angle_beta   90.00
_cell.angle_gamma   90.00
#
_symmetry.space_group_name_H-M   'P 1'
#
loop_
_entity.id
_entity.type
_entity.pdbx_description
1 polymer ?
#
loop_
_entity_poly.entity_id
_entity_poly.type
_entity_poly.pdbx_seq_one_letter_code
_entity_poly.pdbx_strand_id
1 'polypeptide(L)'
;MFKADGMPYVNHRWLGGTLTNWSTIKKTLNTLEKLRNIEEDEEFLSKLSKNERLSIKRKREKIERFFAGLTNLKNNRPAALLVLDTPENDIAIKEAEVMNIPVIALTNTSTTSLPVSLDNTIVCNINSIKAIELIMGKFVEFYNIGLADSLKLSETEEKK
;
A
#
# COMPACT_ATOMS: atom_id res chain seq x y z
N MET A 1 9.57 1.67 -8.03
CA MET A 1 9.81 0.26 -7.66
C MET A 1 8.47 -0.42 -7.44
N PHE A 2 7.86 -0.36 -6.26
CA PHE A 2 6.59 -1.06 -5.95
C PHE A 2 5.45 -0.88 -6.97
N LYS A 3 5.23 0.33 -7.50
CA LYS A 3 4.21 0.59 -8.53
C LYS A 3 4.44 -0.22 -9.82
N ALA A 4 5.69 -0.42 -10.21
CA ALA A 4 6.05 -1.13 -11.45
C ALA A 4 5.78 -2.64 -11.33
N ASP A 5 6.03 -3.21 -10.16
CA ASP A 5 5.81 -4.63 -9.86
C ASP A 5 4.37 -4.95 -9.39
N GLY A 6 3.46 -3.96 -9.43
CA GLY A 6 2.08 -4.13 -8.98
C GLY A 6 1.92 -4.38 -7.47
N MET A 7 2.96 -4.12 -6.68
CA MET A 7 2.91 -4.28 -5.23
C MET A 7 2.12 -3.14 -4.58
N PRO A 8 1.29 -3.43 -3.57
CA PRO A 8 0.58 -2.39 -2.84
C PRO A 8 1.53 -1.49 -2.04
N TYR A 9 1.28 -0.19 -2.02
CA TYR A 9 2.12 0.77 -1.30
C TYR A 9 1.34 1.98 -0.78
N VAL A 10 1.89 2.66 0.22
CA VAL A 10 1.46 3.97 0.70
C VAL A 10 2.69 4.88 0.75
N ASN A 11 2.66 5.98 0.00
CA ASN A 11 3.81 6.90 -0.13
C ASN A 11 3.53 8.31 0.40
N HIS A 12 2.28 8.60 0.76
CA HIS A 12 1.88 9.88 1.35
C HIS A 12 1.70 9.72 2.85
N ARG A 13 0.45 9.74 3.33
CA ARG A 13 0.13 9.65 4.75
C ARG A 13 -0.69 8.41 5.01
N TRP A 14 -0.30 7.66 6.03
CA TRP A 14 -1.15 6.60 6.57
C TRP A 14 -2.37 7.20 7.27
N LEU A 15 -3.57 6.83 6.83
CA LEU A 15 -4.81 7.28 7.43
C LEU A 15 -5.24 6.27 8.49
N GLY A 16 -5.60 6.74 9.68
CA GLY A 16 -6.14 5.86 10.72
C GLY A 16 -7.38 5.10 10.22
N GLY A 17 -7.46 3.81 10.54
CA GLY A 17 -8.47 2.88 10.04
C GLY A 17 -8.09 2.19 8.73
N THR A 18 -6.86 2.32 8.23
CA THR A 18 -6.46 1.72 6.95
C THR A 18 -6.49 0.19 7.02
N LEU A 19 -6.09 -0.44 8.13
CA LEU A 19 -6.17 -1.89 8.28
C LEU A 19 -7.37 -2.33 9.12
N THR A 20 -7.66 -1.60 10.20
CA THR A 20 -8.72 -1.96 11.17
C THR A 20 -10.13 -1.70 10.64
N ASN A 21 -10.32 -0.73 9.73
CA ASN A 21 -11.61 -0.40 9.13
C ASN A 21 -11.63 -0.70 7.62
N TRP A 22 -11.23 -1.92 7.25
CA TRP A 22 -11.09 -2.34 5.85
C TRP A 22 -12.37 -2.18 5.02
N SER A 23 -13.55 -2.40 5.62
CA SER A 23 -14.83 -2.22 4.94
C SER A 23 -15.04 -0.80 4.41
N THR A 24 -14.56 0.21 5.14
CA THR A 24 -14.67 1.61 4.72
C THR A 24 -13.63 1.92 3.65
N ILE A 25 -12.40 1.42 3.80
CA ILE A 25 -11.34 1.55 2.79
C ILE A 25 -11.77 0.94 1.47
N LYS A 26 -12.38 -0.24 1.48
CA LYS A 26 -12.93 -0.89 0.28
C LYS A 26 -13.99 -0.04 -0.42
N LYS A 27 -14.88 0.62 0.32
CA LYS A 27 -15.86 1.56 -0.24
C LYS A 27 -15.17 2.77 -0.89
N THR A 28 -14.12 3.29 -0.28
CA THR A 28 -13.32 4.39 -0.85
C THR A 28 -12.61 3.97 -2.13
N LEU A 29 -12.01 2.77 -2.17
CA LEU A 29 -11.39 2.20 -3.37
C LEU A 29 -12.40 1.99 -4.50
N ASN A 30 -13.59 1.46 -4.19
CA ASN A 30 -14.67 1.34 -5.18
C ASN A 30 -15.13 2.71 -5.70
N THR A 31 -15.13 3.74 -4.83
CA THR A 31 -15.46 5.11 -5.24
C THR A 31 -14.39 5.68 -6.17
N LEU A 32 -13.11 5.41 -5.91
CA LEU A 32 -12.01 5.83 -6.78
C LEU A 32 -12.14 5.21 -8.18
N GLU A 33 -12.43 3.92 -8.26
CA GLU A 33 -12.64 3.22 -9.54
C GLU A 33 -13.84 3.77 -10.31
N LYS A 34 -14.97 4.02 -9.64
CA LYS A 34 -16.12 4.69 -10.26
C LYS A 34 -15.76 6.07 -10.81
N LEU A 35 -14.98 6.86 -10.07
CA LEU A 35 -14.54 8.18 -10.52
C LEU A 35 -13.59 8.10 -11.72
N ARG A 36 -12.74 7.05 -11.81
CA ARG A 36 -11.92 6.79 -12.99
C ARG A 36 -12.78 6.45 -14.21
N ASN A 37 -13.74 5.54 -14.06
CA ASN A 37 -14.65 5.16 -15.15
C ASN A 37 -15.47 6.35 -15.65
N ILE A 38 -15.94 7.22 -14.75
CA ILE A 38 -16.66 8.45 -15.10
C ILE A 38 -15.77 9.42 -15.90
N GLU A 39 -14.47 9.47 -15.63
CA GLU A 39 -13.54 10.31 -16.40
C GLU A 39 -13.17 9.71 -17.75
N GLU A 40 -13.21 8.39 -17.90
CA GLU A 40 -12.98 7.70 -19.17
C GLU A 40 -14.20 7.73 -20.10
N ASP A 41 -15.41 7.86 -19.54
CA ASP A 41 -16.66 8.01 -20.30
C ASP A 41 -16.84 9.46 -20.80
N GLU A 42 -16.38 9.70 -22.04
CA GLU A 42 -16.51 11.00 -22.71
C GLU A 42 -17.98 11.43 -22.90
N GLU A 43 -18.90 10.49 -23.08
CA GLU A 43 -20.32 10.79 -23.28
C GLU A 43 -20.94 11.34 -21.99
N PHE A 44 -20.63 10.72 -20.85
CA PHE A 44 -21.07 11.19 -19.55
C PHE A 44 -20.42 12.53 -19.17
N LEU A 45 -19.13 12.68 -19.42
CA LEU A 45 -18.43 13.95 -19.20
C LEU A 45 -19.06 15.08 -20.02
N SER A 46 -19.41 14.84 -21.29
CA SER A 46 -19.99 15.85 -22.18
C SER A 46 -21.28 16.47 -21.61
N LYS A 47 -22.08 15.68 -20.88
CA LYS A 47 -23.36 16.08 -20.27
C LYS A 47 -23.20 16.91 -18.99
N LEU A 48 -22.01 16.93 -18.38
CA LEU A 48 -21.73 17.66 -17.14
C LEU A 48 -21.25 19.08 -17.39
N SER A 49 -21.60 20.00 -16.47
CA SER A 49 -21.10 21.37 -16.48
C SER A 49 -19.60 21.44 -16.10
N LYS A 50 -18.92 22.53 -16.49
CA LYS A 50 -17.48 22.73 -16.17
C LYS A 50 -17.20 22.65 -14.66
N ASN A 51 -18.13 23.14 -13.84
CA ASN A 51 -18.00 23.13 -12.38
C ASN A 51 -18.12 21.71 -11.81
N GLU A 52 -19.05 20.91 -12.32
CA GLU A 52 -19.23 19.52 -11.90
C GLU A 52 -18.03 18.66 -12.31
N ARG A 53 -17.53 18.82 -13.55
CA ARG A 53 -16.30 18.14 -14.02
C ARG A 53 -15.12 18.48 -13.12
N LEU A 54 -14.95 19.76 -12.75
CA LEU A 54 -13.87 20.17 -11.86
C LEU A 54 -14.01 19.56 -10.46
N SER A 55 -15.24 19.47 -9.94
CA SER A 55 -15.51 18.86 -8.63
C SER A 55 -15.17 17.37 -8.61
N ILE A 56 -15.57 16.63 -9.65
CA ILE A 56 -15.26 15.21 -9.84
C ILE A 56 -13.74 15.00 -9.88
N LYS A 57 -13.05 15.79 -10.71
CA LYS A 57 -11.58 15.73 -10.84
C LYS A 57 -10.88 15.97 -9.50
N ARG A 58 -11.25 17.03 -8.78
CA ARG A 58 -10.69 17.32 -7.44
C ARG A 58 -10.94 16.21 -6.44
N LYS A 59 -12.14 15.60 -6.47
CA LYS A 59 -12.49 14.48 -5.59
C LYS A 59 -11.66 13.25 -5.92
N ARG A 60 -11.48 12.92 -7.20
CA ARG A 60 -10.61 11.83 -7.65
C ARG A 60 -9.18 12.05 -7.21
N GLU A 61 -8.58 13.19 -7.55
CA GLU A 61 -7.20 13.54 -7.20
C GLU A 61 -6.95 13.43 -5.69
N LYS A 62 -7.92 13.90 -4.87
CA LYS A 62 -7.83 13.79 -3.41
C LYS A 62 -7.79 12.33 -2.95
N ILE A 63 -8.68 11.47 -3.46
CA ILE A 63 -8.73 10.06 -3.07
C ILE A 63 -7.51 9.31 -3.61
N GLU A 64 -7.14 9.56 -4.85
CA GLU A 64 -6.02 8.91 -5.54
C GLU A 64 -4.69 9.19 -4.84
N ARG A 65 -4.48 10.42 -4.37
CA ARG A 65 -3.28 10.79 -3.61
C ARG A 65 -3.03 9.87 -2.40
N PHE A 66 -4.06 9.40 -1.72
CA PHE A 66 -3.89 8.55 -0.52
C PHE A 66 -4.05 7.05 -0.81
N PHE A 67 -4.92 6.69 -1.75
CA PHE A 67 -5.36 5.31 -1.92
C PHE A 67 -4.91 4.65 -3.24
N ALA A 68 -4.21 5.37 -4.13
CA ALA A 68 -3.79 4.83 -5.41
C ALA A 68 -2.94 3.55 -5.28
N GLY A 69 -2.05 3.49 -4.30
CA GLY A 69 -1.20 2.32 -4.09
C GLY A 69 -1.89 1.15 -3.39
N LEU A 70 -3.13 1.32 -2.90
CA LEU A 70 -3.91 0.26 -2.25
C LEU A 70 -4.93 -0.40 -3.18
N THR A 71 -5.04 0.04 -4.44
CA THR A 71 -6.02 -0.50 -5.40
C THR A 71 -5.89 -1.99 -5.62
N ASN A 72 -4.66 -2.52 -5.55
CA ASN A 72 -4.38 -3.94 -5.80
C ASN A 72 -4.78 -4.84 -4.62
N LEU A 73 -5.05 -4.27 -3.44
CA LEU A 73 -5.50 -5.01 -2.25
C LEU A 73 -7.03 -5.12 -2.14
N LYS A 74 -7.82 -4.63 -3.10
CA LYS A 74 -9.28 -4.44 -2.99
C LYS A 74 -10.06 -5.59 -2.32
N ASN A 75 -9.64 -6.83 -2.52
CA ASN A 75 -10.32 -8.01 -1.99
C ASN A 75 -9.82 -8.47 -0.63
N ASN A 76 -8.52 -8.33 -0.34
CA ASN A 76 -7.88 -8.94 0.83
C ASN A 76 -7.03 -7.92 1.59
N ARG A 77 -6.94 -8.12 2.91
CA ARG A 77 -5.97 -7.40 3.74
C ARG A 77 -4.55 -7.88 3.40
N PRO A 78 -3.52 -7.03 3.58
CA PRO A 78 -2.14 -7.44 3.36
C PRO A 78 -1.74 -8.52 4.37
N ALA A 79 -0.95 -9.49 3.90
CA ALA A 79 -0.44 -10.59 4.74
C ALA A 79 0.76 -10.18 5.59
N ALA A 80 1.51 -9.17 5.16
CA ALA A 80 2.63 -8.58 5.89
C ALA A 80 2.73 -7.09 5.55
N LEU A 81 3.36 -6.33 6.44
CA LEU A 81 3.58 -4.89 6.29
C LEU A 81 5.09 -4.60 6.32
N LEU A 82 5.60 -3.87 5.34
CA LEU A 82 6.94 -3.29 5.38
C LEU A 82 6.83 -1.80 5.70
N VAL A 83 7.47 -1.35 6.77
CA VAL A 83 7.35 0.02 7.29
C VAL A 83 8.72 0.68 7.41
N LEU A 84 8.81 1.94 7.00
CA LEU A 84 9.89 2.82 7.42
C LEU A 84 9.56 3.35 8.80
N ASP A 85 10.44 3.10 9.75
CA ASP A 85 10.26 3.48 11.13
C ASP A 85 10.39 5.00 11.29
N THR A 86 9.25 5.65 11.23
CA THR A 86 9.12 7.09 11.45
C THR A 86 7.90 7.33 12.33
N PRO A 87 7.91 8.37 13.20
CA PRO A 87 6.78 8.66 14.09
C PRO A 87 5.44 8.82 13.36
N GLU A 88 5.45 9.22 12.08
CA GLU A 88 4.26 9.35 11.25
C GLU A 88 3.60 7.99 10.93
N ASN A 89 4.35 6.89 11.02
CA ASN A 89 3.91 5.55 10.68
C ASN A 89 3.53 4.70 11.91
N ASP A 90 3.62 5.23 13.13
CA ASP A 90 3.23 4.54 14.38
C ASP A 90 1.80 3.99 14.32
N ILE A 91 0.89 4.71 13.66
CA ILE A 91 -0.51 4.29 13.51
C ILE A 91 -0.59 3.01 12.67
N ALA A 92 0.24 2.88 11.62
CA ALA A 92 0.27 1.69 10.77
C ALA A 92 0.75 0.47 11.56
N ILE A 93 1.78 0.63 12.39
CA ILE A 93 2.32 -0.42 13.25
C ILE A 93 1.26 -0.87 14.26
N LYS A 94 0.65 0.08 14.99
CA LYS A 94 -0.40 -0.22 15.98
C LYS A 94 -1.60 -0.92 15.37
N GLU A 95 -2.05 -0.49 14.20
CA GLU A 95 -3.14 -1.15 13.50
C GLU A 95 -2.77 -2.56 13.04
N ALA A 96 -1.54 -2.77 12.57
CA ALA A 96 -1.05 -4.09 12.20
C ALA A 96 -0.98 -5.04 13.40
N GLU A 97 -0.50 -4.56 14.55
CA GLU A 97 -0.49 -5.31 15.81
C GLU A 97 -1.89 -5.75 16.23
N VAL A 98 -2.88 -4.84 16.22
CA VAL A 98 -4.29 -5.16 16.55
C VAL A 98 -4.85 -6.21 15.61
N MET A 99 -4.41 -6.22 14.35
CA MET A 99 -4.89 -7.12 13.31
C MET A 99 -4.06 -8.40 13.18
N ASN A 100 -3.04 -8.59 14.04
CA ASN A 100 -2.07 -9.69 13.98
C ASN A 100 -1.38 -9.81 12.60
N ILE A 101 -1.10 -8.69 11.95
CA ILE A 101 -0.36 -8.65 10.69
C ILE A 101 1.13 -8.50 11.04
N PRO A 102 2.02 -9.40 10.57
CA PRO A 102 3.45 -9.28 10.80
C PRO A 102 4.00 -8.00 10.16
N VAL A 103 4.77 -7.25 10.94
CA VAL A 103 5.41 -6.00 10.53
C VAL A 103 6.91 -6.21 10.43
N ILE A 104 7.49 -5.83 9.30
CA ILE A 104 8.92 -5.71 9.07
C ILE A 104 9.25 -4.22 9.10
N ALA A 105 10.08 -3.78 10.05
CA ALA A 105 10.39 -2.37 10.25
C ALA A 105 11.84 -2.06 9.86
N LEU A 106 12.04 -1.03 9.04
CA LEU A 106 13.37 -0.46 8.76
C LEU A 106 13.67 0.64 9.79
N THR A 107 14.53 0.35 10.76
CA THR A 107 14.86 1.20 11.92
C THR A 107 16.21 1.88 11.74
N ASN A 108 16.46 2.98 12.47
CA ASN A 108 17.82 3.52 12.65
C ASN A 108 18.16 3.67 14.15
N THR A 109 19.33 4.25 14.45
CA THR A 109 19.81 4.47 15.83
C THR A 109 19.00 5.50 16.63
N SER A 110 18.19 6.34 15.97
CA SER A 110 17.33 7.34 16.62
C SER A 110 15.91 6.85 16.87
N THR A 111 15.60 5.62 16.47
CA THR A 111 14.28 5.03 16.67
C THR A 111 13.95 4.93 18.15
N THR A 112 12.76 5.43 18.50
CA THR A 112 12.17 5.28 19.83
C THR A 112 10.87 4.46 19.79
N SER A 113 10.37 4.13 18.59
CA SER A 113 9.10 3.43 18.35
C SER A 113 9.35 2.07 17.69
N LEU A 114 9.89 1.12 18.47
CA LEU A 114 10.03 -0.25 17.98
C LEU A 114 8.67 -0.97 18.07
N PRO A 115 8.24 -1.73 17.04
CA PRO A 115 7.20 -2.73 17.24
C PRO A 115 7.65 -3.69 18.35
N VAL A 116 6.72 -4.17 19.17
CA VAL A 116 7.03 -4.95 20.38
C VAL A 116 7.83 -6.23 20.08
N SER A 117 7.81 -6.72 18.82
CA SER A 117 8.66 -7.80 18.34
C SER A 117 9.92 -7.27 17.62
N LEU A 118 11.06 -7.27 18.33
CA LEU A 118 12.40 -7.00 17.78
C LEU A 118 12.82 -7.95 16.63
N ASP A 119 12.16 -9.10 16.51
CA ASP A 119 12.56 -10.19 15.61
C ASP A 119 12.45 -9.85 14.12
N ASN A 120 11.63 -8.87 13.75
CA ASN A 120 11.39 -8.47 12.36
C ASN A 120 11.92 -7.06 12.03
N THR A 121 12.91 -6.59 12.79
CA THR A 121 13.49 -5.26 12.60
C THR A 121 14.80 -5.33 11.82
N ILE A 122 14.91 -4.51 10.77
CA ILE A 122 16.14 -4.36 9.97
C ILE A 122 16.73 -2.99 10.27
N VAL A 123 17.92 -3.00 10.87
CA VAL A 123 18.67 -1.77 11.16
C VAL A 123 19.32 -1.24 9.88
N CYS A 124 19.00 -0.01 9.50
CA CYS A 124 19.57 0.63 8.33
C CYS A 124 19.68 2.16 8.45
N ASN A 125 20.39 2.76 7.50
CA ASN A 125 20.47 4.21 7.40
C ASN A 125 19.25 4.78 6.65
N ILE A 126 18.17 5.08 7.39
CA ILE A 126 16.95 5.67 6.82
C ILE A 126 17.11 7.13 6.37
N ASN A 127 18.23 7.79 6.70
CA ASN A 127 18.49 9.18 6.28
C ASN A 127 19.06 9.27 4.86
N SER A 128 19.43 8.13 4.26
CA SER A 128 20.00 8.07 2.91
C SER A 128 19.02 7.43 1.95
N ILE A 129 18.60 8.19 0.93
CA ILE A 129 17.75 7.69 -0.15
C ILE A 129 18.38 6.46 -0.81
N LYS A 130 19.70 6.49 -1.07
CA LYS A 130 20.41 5.36 -1.69
C LYS A 130 20.37 4.09 -0.84
N ALA A 131 20.42 4.22 0.49
CA ALA A 131 20.34 3.07 1.39
C ALA A 131 18.93 2.49 1.41
N ILE A 132 17.90 3.34 1.44
CA ILE A 132 16.50 2.92 1.33
C ILE A 132 16.25 2.24 -0.02
N GLU A 133 16.70 2.83 -1.13
CA GLU A 133 16.56 2.25 -2.47
C GLU A 133 17.22 0.88 -2.59
N LEU A 134 18.42 0.72 -2.02
CA LEU A 134 19.12 -0.56 -2.01
C LEU A 134 18.32 -1.64 -1.27
N ILE A 135 17.84 -1.32 -0.07
CA ILE A 135 17.09 -2.27 0.77
C ILE A 135 15.75 -2.60 0.13
N MET A 136 14.99 -1.58 -0.28
CA MET A 136 13.70 -1.76 -0.96
C MET A 136 13.86 -2.54 -2.26
N GLY A 137 14.95 -2.34 -3.00
CA GLY A 137 15.28 -3.13 -4.18
C GLY A 137 15.46 -4.61 -3.89
N LYS A 138 16.17 -4.94 -2.80
CA LYS A 138 16.29 -6.33 -2.36
C LYS A 138 14.97 -6.93 -1.92
N PHE A 139 14.11 -6.18 -1.24
CA PHE A 139 12.75 -6.65 -0.92
C PHE A 139 11.94 -6.97 -2.16
N VAL A 140 11.96 -6.09 -3.16
CA VAL A 140 11.26 -6.32 -4.43
C VAL A 140 11.80 -7.56 -5.14
N GLU A 141 13.11 -7.73 -5.19
CA GLU A 141 13.76 -8.91 -5.76
C GLU A 141 13.29 -10.21 -5.07
N PHE A 142 13.34 -10.26 -3.73
CA PHE A 142 12.92 -11.44 -2.97
C PHE A 142 11.41 -11.70 -3.05
N TYR A 143 10.59 -10.65 -3.06
CA TYR A 143 9.15 -10.79 -3.27
C TYR A 143 8.85 -11.43 -4.63
N ASN A 144 9.52 -10.98 -5.70
CA ASN A 144 9.30 -11.51 -7.04
C ASN A 144 9.76 -12.97 -7.16
N ILE A 145 10.87 -13.35 -6.49
CA ILE A 145 11.31 -14.75 -6.40
C ILE A 145 10.24 -15.59 -5.70
N GLY A 146 9.78 -15.16 -4.52
CA GLY A 146 8.74 -15.87 -3.77
C GLY A 146 7.42 -16.00 -4.54
N LEU A 147 7.03 -14.97 -5.29
CA LEU A 147 5.85 -15.00 -6.16
C LEU A 147 6.01 -16.05 -7.26
N ALA A 148 7.16 -16.08 -7.94
CA ALA A 148 7.45 -17.08 -8.98
C ALA A 148 7.44 -18.51 -8.43
N ASP A 149 7.97 -18.73 -7.23
CA ASP A 149 7.97 -20.06 -6.61
C ASP A 149 6.57 -20.49 -6.17
N SER A 150 5.74 -19.56 -5.67
CA SER A 150 4.35 -19.84 -5.33
C SER A 150 3.51 -20.29 -6.54
N LEU A 151 3.77 -19.70 -7.72
CA LEU A 151 3.09 -20.07 -8.96
C LEU A 151 3.48 -21.48 -9.44
N LYS A 152 4.76 -21.84 -9.37
CA LYS A 152 5.25 -23.19 -9.70
C LYS A 152 4.63 -24.25 -8.79
N LEU A 153 4.48 -23.94 -7.50
CA LEU A 153 3.85 -24.84 -6.53
C LEU A 153 2.39 -25.12 -6.89
N SER A 154 1.60 -24.07 -7.22
CA SER A 154 0.20 -24.26 -7.65
C SER A 154 0.06 -25.08 -8.93
N GLU A 155 0.95 -24.90 -9.91
CA GLU A 155 0.96 -25.70 -11.15
C GLU A 155 1.31 -27.17 -10.94
N THR A 156 2.01 -27.48 -9.86
CA THR A 156 2.41 -28.85 -9.50
C THR A 156 1.28 -29.56 -8.73
N GLU A 157 0.49 -28.81 -7.96
CA GLU A 157 -0.68 -29.31 -7.23
C GLU A 157 -1.86 -29.61 -8.16
N GLU A 158 -2.08 -28.81 -9.21
CA GLU A 158 -3.15 -29.05 -10.20
C GLU A 158 -2.87 -30.26 -11.14
N LYS A 159 -1.63 -30.75 -11.19
CA LYS A 159 -1.22 -31.91 -11.99
C LYS A 159 -1.24 -33.24 -11.23
N LYS A 160 -1.59 -33.22 -9.94
CA LYS A 160 -1.82 -34.41 -9.11
C LYS A 160 -3.31 -34.70 -8.98
#